data_AF-A0A961APN8-F1
#
_entry.id   AF-A0A961APN8-F1
#
_cell.length_a   1.000
_cell.length_b   1.000
_cell.length_c   1.000
_cell.angle_alpha   90.00
_cell.angle_beta   90.00
_cell.angle_gamma   90.00
#
_symmetry.space_group_name_H-M   'P 1'
#
loop_
_entity.id
_entity.type
_entity.pdbx_description
1 polymer ?
#
loop_
_entity_poly.entity_id
_entity_poly.type
_entity_poly.pdbx_seq_one_letter_code
_entity_poly.pdbx_strand_id
1 'polypeptide(L)'
;MKTFGWILVIIGMLAIGVYFQRDSKWFNDLAVFAGIREAPIVLPLRKSLTDLEGREIDTEILGFSATEIAFRRVNTNQEFVIDLATLSQRDRDFFAKHESQGFSEIGRVKKFWYDQRFSDRHATWHRDIQMAKRDAGTIGLPLCLLMLRSDGNISAELDRFVIRSRKFRDWADKNVVLCLYYNDPGTRFVRKGLDSTSKAEAQDLAQRYGVGNRTPAFVVLNSDATWRGNLTGYGGEATEVVIKRLEEVLTKKTKSSKFSGD
;
A
#
# COMPACT_ATOMS: atom_id res chain seq x y z
N MET A 1 15.67 64.57 -34.92
CA MET A 1 16.22 63.20 -35.00
C MET A 1 17.08 62.87 -33.77
N LYS A 2 16.49 62.70 -32.58
CA LYS A 2 17.22 62.32 -31.34
C LYS A 2 16.45 61.35 -30.41
N THR A 3 15.38 60.73 -30.89
CA THR A 3 14.49 59.86 -30.08
C THR A 3 14.61 58.36 -30.40
N PHE A 4 15.26 57.98 -31.50
CA PHE A 4 15.38 56.57 -31.92
C PHE A 4 16.50 55.78 -31.22
N GLY A 5 17.45 56.44 -30.54
CA GLY A 5 18.58 55.76 -29.89
C GLY A 5 18.25 55.07 -28.56
N TRP A 6 17.19 55.50 -27.87
CA TRP A 6 16.86 54.99 -26.52
C TRP A 6 16.06 53.69 -26.53
N ILE A 7 15.31 53.42 -27.60
CA ILE A 7 14.45 52.22 -27.69
C ILE A 7 15.29 50.94 -27.88
N LEU A 8 16.42 51.02 -28.57
CA LEU A 8 17.30 49.86 -28.81
C LEU A 8 18.09 49.43 -27.55
N VAL A 9 18.39 50.35 -26.63
CA VAL A 9 19.09 50.02 -25.36
C VAL A 9 18.17 49.29 -24.38
N ILE A 10 16.87 49.62 -24.37
CA ILE A 10 15.89 48.97 -23.48
C ILE A 10 15.60 47.53 -23.95
N ILE A 11 15.50 47.30 -25.26
CA ILE A 11 15.31 45.94 -25.82
C ILE A 11 16.58 45.09 -25.60
N GLY A 12 17.77 45.68 -25.69
CA GLY A 12 19.04 45.01 -25.40
C GLY A 12 19.20 44.59 -23.93
N MET A 13 18.76 45.41 -22.98
CA MET A 13 18.80 45.06 -21.55
C MET A 13 17.76 43.99 -21.16
N LEU A 14 16.61 43.94 -21.84
CA LEU A 14 15.64 42.87 -21.64
C LEU A 14 16.14 41.52 -22.18
N ALA A 15 16.94 41.49 -23.24
CA ALA A 15 17.51 40.25 -23.78
C ALA A 15 18.65 39.67 -22.91
N ILE A 16 19.42 40.51 -22.22
CA ILE A 16 20.52 40.06 -21.34
C ILE A 16 19.99 39.58 -19.98
N GLY A 17 18.86 40.12 -19.49
CA GLY A 17 18.21 39.67 -18.25
C GLY A 17 17.58 38.27 -18.33
N VAL A 18 17.22 37.80 -19.54
CA VAL A 18 16.58 36.49 -19.75
C VAL A 18 17.58 35.33 -19.63
N TYR A 19 18.88 35.58 -19.75
CA TYR A 19 19.88 34.50 -19.73
C TYR A 19 20.47 34.19 -18.34
N PHE A 20 20.21 35.01 -17.32
CA PHE A 20 20.93 34.92 -16.03
C PHE A 20 20.12 34.52 -14.80
N GLN A 21 18.82 34.23 -14.91
CA GLN A 21 17.99 33.93 -13.74
C GLN A 21 17.02 32.77 -13.98
N ARG A 22 17.55 31.55 -13.99
CA ARG A 22 16.75 30.32 -14.02
C ARG A 22 16.29 29.85 -12.63
N ASP A 23 16.78 30.44 -11.54
CA ASP A 23 16.53 29.97 -10.16
C ASP A 23 15.88 30.98 -9.20
N SER A 24 15.43 32.12 -9.70
CA SER A 24 14.96 33.19 -8.82
C SER A 24 13.45 33.13 -8.58
N LYS A 25 13.08 32.83 -7.33
CA LYS A 25 11.71 32.72 -6.78
C LYS A 25 10.71 33.81 -7.23
N TRP A 26 11.19 35.02 -7.54
CA TRP A 26 10.35 36.14 -8.00
C TRP A 26 9.73 35.94 -9.40
N PHE A 27 10.30 35.11 -10.28
CA PHE A 27 9.68 34.80 -11.58
C PHE A 27 8.41 33.95 -11.41
N ASN A 28 8.39 33.04 -10.44
CA ASN A 28 7.18 32.30 -10.08
C ASN A 28 6.12 33.25 -9.51
N ASP A 29 6.52 34.26 -8.73
CA ASP A 29 5.59 35.27 -8.20
C ASP A 29 5.04 36.20 -9.30
N LEU A 30 5.80 36.50 -10.35
CA LEU A 30 5.32 37.26 -11.52
C LEU A 30 4.35 36.46 -12.40
N ALA A 31 4.57 35.15 -12.56
CA ALA A 31 3.61 34.29 -13.26
C ALA A 31 2.28 34.19 -12.49
N VAL A 32 2.34 34.23 -11.16
CA VAL A 32 1.15 34.35 -10.29
C VAL A 32 0.48 35.72 -10.44
N PHE A 33 1.25 36.80 -10.58
CA PHE A 33 0.74 38.16 -10.80
C PHE A 33 0.12 38.37 -12.20
N ALA A 34 0.57 37.64 -13.21
CA ALA A 34 0.04 37.71 -14.57
C ALA A 34 -1.34 37.02 -14.73
N GLY A 35 -1.88 36.39 -13.69
CA GLY A 35 -3.22 35.81 -13.72
C GLY A 35 -3.39 34.62 -14.67
N ILE A 36 -2.29 34.09 -15.23
CA ILE A 36 -2.31 32.89 -16.08
C ILE A 36 -2.32 31.66 -15.17
N ARG A 37 -3.39 31.51 -14.37
CA ARG A 37 -3.69 30.19 -13.81
C ARG A 37 -4.27 29.37 -14.95
N GLU A 38 -3.63 28.24 -15.26
CA GLU A 38 -4.23 27.25 -16.15
C GLU A 38 -5.64 26.93 -15.61
N ALA A 39 -6.64 26.94 -16.50
CA ALA A 39 -8.01 26.70 -16.10
C ALA A 39 -8.10 25.35 -15.36
N PRO A 40 -8.88 25.26 -14.26
CA PRO A 40 -9.00 24.02 -13.53
C PRO A 40 -9.50 22.92 -14.47
N ILE A 41 -8.90 21.74 -14.39
CA ILE A 41 -9.42 20.55 -15.09
C ILE A 41 -10.85 20.30 -14.60
N VAL A 42 -11.75 20.02 -15.53
CA VAL A 42 -13.10 19.54 -15.22
C VAL A 42 -13.09 18.02 -15.34
N LEU A 43 -13.42 17.34 -14.26
CA LEU A 43 -13.56 15.88 -14.21
C LEU A 43 -15.03 15.46 -14.38
N PRO A 44 -15.31 14.32 -15.03
CA PRO A 44 -14.35 13.43 -15.66
C PRO A 44 -13.74 14.00 -16.95
N LEU A 45 -12.47 13.69 -17.21
CA LEU A 45 -11.72 14.19 -18.39
C LEU A 45 -11.35 13.03 -19.32
N ARG A 46 -11.77 13.08 -20.59
CA ARG A 46 -11.29 12.10 -21.59
C ARG A 46 -9.87 12.44 -22.05
N LYS A 47 -8.97 11.47 -21.98
CA LYS A 47 -7.56 11.60 -22.37
C LYS A 47 -6.96 10.23 -22.69
N SER A 48 -6.12 10.16 -23.73
CA SER A 48 -5.26 9.01 -23.96
C SER A 48 -4.06 9.08 -23.01
N LEU A 49 -3.83 8.00 -22.25
CA LEU A 49 -2.67 7.85 -21.37
C LEU A 49 -1.64 6.95 -22.05
N THR A 50 -0.38 7.36 -22.00
CA THR A 50 0.75 6.57 -22.51
C THR A 50 1.56 6.02 -21.34
N ASP A 51 1.86 4.73 -21.33
CA ASP A 51 2.75 4.14 -20.32
C ASP A 51 4.24 4.30 -20.65
N LEU A 52 5.11 3.75 -19.79
CA LEU A 52 6.57 3.78 -20.00
C LEU A 52 7.05 3.00 -21.24
N GLU A 53 6.26 2.05 -21.74
CA GLU A 53 6.56 1.26 -22.95
C GLU A 53 6.04 1.95 -24.22
N GLY A 54 5.39 3.11 -24.10
CA GLY A 54 4.78 3.83 -25.22
C GLY A 54 3.41 3.29 -25.63
N ARG A 55 2.78 2.41 -24.85
CA ARG A 55 1.43 1.90 -25.13
C ARG A 55 0.41 2.95 -24.75
N GLU A 56 -0.52 3.22 -25.65
CA GLU A 56 -1.60 4.18 -25.44
C GLU A 56 -2.91 3.49 -25.06
N ILE A 57 -3.65 4.12 -24.15
CA ILE A 57 -4.96 3.65 -23.69
C ILE A 57 -5.90 4.86 -23.64
N ASP A 58 -7.05 4.75 -24.30
CA ASP A 58 -8.12 5.74 -24.20
C ASP A 58 -8.84 5.62 -22.86
N THR A 59 -8.82 6.72 -22.10
CA THR A 59 -9.33 6.74 -20.73
C THR A 59 -10.22 7.95 -20.45
N GLU A 60 -11.07 7.79 -19.45
CA GLU A 60 -11.82 8.85 -18.78
C GLU A 60 -11.26 8.99 -17.37
N ILE A 61 -10.52 10.07 -17.11
CA ILE A 61 -9.90 10.36 -15.82
C ILE A 61 -10.99 10.73 -14.82
N LEU A 62 -11.04 10.00 -13.71
CA LEU A 62 -12.03 10.19 -12.63
C LEU A 62 -11.47 11.03 -11.49
N GLY A 63 -10.15 10.95 -11.26
CA GLY A 63 -9.44 11.70 -10.23
C GLY A 63 -7.94 11.42 -10.28
N PHE A 64 -7.12 12.32 -9.73
CA PHE A 64 -5.68 12.16 -9.64
C PHE A 64 -5.10 12.89 -8.42
N SER A 65 -3.98 12.39 -7.93
CA SER A 65 -3.19 12.95 -6.84
C SER A 65 -1.75 13.20 -7.29
N ALA A 66 -0.86 13.59 -6.38
CA ALA A 66 0.56 13.74 -6.68
C ALA A 66 1.25 12.43 -7.11
N THR A 67 0.70 11.26 -6.75
CA THR A 67 1.34 9.96 -6.98
C THR A 67 0.47 8.97 -7.75
N GLU A 68 -0.83 9.22 -7.88
CA GLU A 68 -1.77 8.21 -8.40
C GLU A 68 -2.84 8.84 -9.28
N ILE A 69 -3.38 8.03 -10.19
CA ILE A 69 -4.49 8.41 -11.05
C ILE A 69 -5.55 7.31 -11.09
N ALA A 70 -6.81 7.71 -10.91
CA ALA A 70 -7.98 6.89 -11.12
C ALA A 70 -8.60 7.21 -12.48
N PHE A 71 -8.81 6.19 -13.30
CA PHE A 71 -9.38 6.35 -14.63
C PHE A 71 -10.29 5.19 -14.99
N ARG A 72 -11.17 5.40 -15.97
CA ARG A 72 -12.01 4.38 -16.59
C ARG A 72 -11.58 4.16 -18.03
N ARG A 73 -11.35 2.92 -18.45
CA ARG A 73 -11.10 2.61 -19.87
C ARG A 73 -12.37 2.82 -20.67
N VAL A 74 -12.29 3.58 -21.75
CA VAL A 74 -13.48 3.99 -22.54
C VAL A 74 -14.19 2.80 -23.18
N ASN A 75 -13.45 1.77 -23.58
CA ASN A 75 -14.00 0.61 -24.29
C ASN A 75 -14.61 -0.46 -23.36
N THR A 76 -14.04 -0.68 -22.17
CA THR A 76 -14.50 -1.73 -21.25
C THR A 76 -15.30 -1.21 -20.07
N ASN A 77 -15.33 0.11 -19.85
CA ASN A 77 -15.84 0.75 -18.64
C ASN A 77 -15.19 0.24 -17.34
N GLN A 78 -14.07 -0.46 -17.42
CA GLN A 78 -13.31 -0.88 -16.26
C GLN A 78 -12.57 0.31 -15.68
N GLU A 79 -12.74 0.55 -14.39
CA GLU A 79 -12.04 1.58 -13.64
C GLU A 79 -10.68 1.03 -13.19
N PHE A 80 -9.67 1.86 -12.95
CA PHE A 80 -8.35 1.43 -12.48
C PHE A 80 -7.75 2.54 -11.62
N VAL A 81 -6.84 2.17 -10.71
CA VAL A 81 -5.92 3.12 -10.09
C VAL A 81 -4.49 2.66 -10.33
N ILE A 82 -3.65 3.55 -10.87
CA ILE A 82 -2.24 3.29 -11.11
C ILE A 82 -1.37 4.40 -10.53
N ASP A 83 -0.10 4.09 -10.29
CA ASP A 83 0.91 5.08 -9.91
C ASP A 83 1.28 5.94 -11.13
N LEU A 84 1.31 7.27 -10.95
CA LEU A 84 1.73 8.21 -11.98
C LEU A 84 3.15 7.93 -12.49
N ALA A 85 4.02 7.34 -11.67
CA ALA A 85 5.36 6.92 -12.06
C ALA A 85 5.37 5.91 -13.23
N THR A 86 4.28 5.17 -13.43
CA THR A 86 4.12 4.19 -14.52
C THR A 86 3.72 4.81 -15.85
N LEU A 87 3.42 6.11 -15.87
CA LEU A 87 3.08 6.84 -17.09
C LEU A 87 4.31 7.45 -17.77
N SER A 88 4.14 7.78 -19.06
CA SER A 88 5.11 8.54 -19.85
C SER A 88 5.42 9.89 -19.19
N GLN A 89 6.62 10.44 -19.47
CA GLN A 89 7.01 11.75 -18.92
C GLN A 89 6.01 12.84 -19.31
N ARG A 90 5.48 12.81 -20.53
CA ARG A 90 4.51 13.79 -21.03
C ARG A 90 3.23 13.82 -20.19
N ASP A 91 2.71 12.66 -19.82
CA ASP A 91 1.50 12.59 -18.99
C ASP A 91 1.80 12.95 -17.53
N ARG A 92 2.96 12.56 -17.00
CA ARG A 92 3.41 13.02 -15.67
C ARG A 92 3.51 14.54 -15.61
N ASP A 93 4.09 15.17 -16.61
CA ASP A 93 4.22 16.64 -16.70
C ASP A 93 2.84 17.31 -16.81
N PHE A 94 1.89 16.67 -17.51
CA PHE A 94 0.52 17.16 -17.59
C PHE A 94 -0.14 17.19 -16.19
N PHE A 95 -0.07 16.09 -15.42
CA PHE A 95 -0.67 16.05 -14.09
C PHE A 95 0.10 16.89 -13.06
N ALA A 96 1.42 17.03 -13.19
CA ALA A 96 2.23 17.84 -12.30
C ALA A 96 1.91 19.35 -12.37
N LYS A 97 1.39 19.82 -13.51
CA LYS A 97 0.96 21.22 -13.70
C LYS A 97 -0.37 21.55 -13.04
N HIS A 98 -1.16 20.53 -12.70
CA HIS A 98 -2.51 20.71 -12.19
C HIS A 98 -2.59 20.35 -10.70
N GLU A 99 -3.44 21.07 -9.98
CA GLU A 99 -3.75 20.71 -8.60
C GLU A 99 -4.44 19.35 -8.56
N SER A 100 -4.16 18.54 -7.53
CA SER A 100 -4.80 17.25 -7.34
C SER A 100 -6.32 17.41 -7.18
N GLN A 101 -7.09 16.56 -7.86
CA GLN A 101 -8.56 16.63 -7.88
C GLN A 101 -9.18 15.23 -7.86
N GLY A 102 -10.41 15.11 -7.34
CA GLY A 102 -11.13 13.83 -7.36
C GLY A 102 -10.57 12.76 -6.42
N PHE A 103 -9.97 13.15 -5.29
CA PHE A 103 -9.44 12.20 -4.29
C PHE A 103 -10.48 11.17 -3.80
N SER A 104 -11.76 11.56 -3.71
CA SER A 104 -12.87 10.66 -3.36
C SER A 104 -13.03 9.53 -4.37
N GLU A 105 -12.82 9.82 -5.66
CA GLU A 105 -12.90 8.81 -6.73
C GLU A 105 -11.73 7.83 -6.66
N ILE A 106 -10.51 8.30 -6.36
CA ILE A 106 -9.35 7.41 -6.14
C ILE A 106 -9.65 6.41 -5.02
N GLY A 107 -10.17 6.90 -3.89
CA GLY A 107 -10.58 6.06 -2.77
C GLY A 107 -11.69 5.07 -3.14
N ARG A 108 -12.72 5.53 -3.87
CA ARG A 108 -13.84 4.70 -4.33
C ARG A 108 -13.37 3.57 -5.25
N VAL A 109 -12.57 3.89 -6.26
CA VAL A 109 -12.08 2.90 -7.24
C VAL A 109 -11.15 1.90 -6.55
N LYS A 110 -10.25 2.34 -5.68
CA LYS A 110 -9.41 1.44 -4.86
C LYS A 110 -10.26 0.48 -4.03
N LYS A 111 -11.28 1.00 -3.34
CA LYS A 111 -12.18 0.20 -2.53
C LYS A 111 -12.95 -0.82 -3.38
N PHE A 112 -13.47 -0.40 -4.53
CA PHE A 112 -14.18 -1.29 -5.46
C PHE A 112 -13.29 -2.45 -5.92
N TRP A 113 -12.05 -2.18 -6.35
CA TRP A 113 -11.11 -3.23 -6.76
C TRP A 113 -10.68 -4.12 -5.61
N TYR A 114 -10.49 -3.55 -4.43
CA TYR A 114 -10.20 -4.32 -3.24
C TYR A 114 -11.35 -5.29 -2.94
N ASP A 115 -12.59 -4.77 -2.89
CA ASP A 115 -13.78 -5.58 -2.64
C ASP A 115 -14.00 -6.64 -3.72
N GLN A 116 -13.75 -6.34 -4.99
CA GLN A 116 -13.90 -7.28 -6.10
C GLN A 116 -12.78 -8.33 -6.16
N ARG A 117 -11.51 -7.93 -5.99
CA ARG A 117 -10.36 -8.85 -6.02
C ARG A 117 -10.42 -9.84 -4.87
N PHE A 118 -11.02 -9.45 -3.76
CA PHE A 118 -11.10 -10.27 -2.55
C PHE A 118 -12.51 -10.80 -2.25
N SER A 119 -13.50 -10.61 -3.13
CA SER A 119 -14.87 -11.12 -2.89
C SER A 119 -14.92 -12.64 -2.80
N ASP A 120 -14.09 -13.30 -3.62
CA ASP A 120 -14.09 -14.76 -3.79
C ASP A 120 -12.88 -15.41 -3.10
N ARG A 121 -12.01 -14.60 -2.49
CA ARG A 121 -10.81 -15.10 -1.82
C ARG A 121 -11.20 -15.70 -0.47
N HIS A 122 -10.73 -16.91 -0.22
CA HIS A 122 -10.73 -17.51 1.10
C HIS A 122 -9.30 -17.68 1.60
N ALA A 123 -8.99 -17.10 2.76
CA ALA A 123 -7.69 -17.19 3.38
C ALA A 123 -7.43 -18.63 3.82
N THR A 124 -6.39 -19.22 3.23
CA THR A 124 -5.91 -20.56 3.56
C THR A 124 -4.78 -20.49 4.56
N TRP A 125 -4.74 -21.44 5.50
CA TRP A 125 -3.63 -21.59 6.43
C TRP A 125 -2.46 -22.30 5.76
N HIS A 126 -1.39 -21.55 5.48
CA HIS A 126 -0.12 -22.11 5.02
C HIS A 126 0.66 -22.72 6.19
N ARG A 127 1.46 -23.73 5.87
CA ARG A 127 2.38 -24.40 6.82
C ARG A 127 3.83 -23.98 6.63
N ASP A 128 4.17 -23.72 5.38
CA ASP A 128 5.49 -23.32 4.96
C ASP A 128 5.51 -21.80 4.82
N ILE A 129 6.40 -21.15 5.56
CA ILE A 129 6.53 -19.69 5.53
C ILE A 129 6.98 -19.17 4.16
N GLN A 130 7.76 -19.93 3.38
CA GLN A 130 8.21 -19.51 2.06
C GLN A 130 7.06 -19.52 1.06
N MET A 131 6.18 -20.51 1.12
CA MET A 131 4.92 -20.55 0.37
C MET A 131 4.01 -19.38 0.77
N ALA A 132 3.84 -19.16 2.07
CA ALA A 132 3.01 -18.06 2.57
C ALA A 132 3.55 -16.68 2.13
N LYS A 133 4.89 -16.50 2.13
CA LYS A 133 5.55 -15.29 1.63
C LYS A 133 5.35 -15.09 0.12
N ARG A 134 5.47 -16.16 -0.67
CA ARG A 134 5.22 -16.12 -2.11
C ARG A 134 3.78 -15.70 -2.42
N ASP A 135 2.83 -16.28 -1.70
CA ASP A 135 1.41 -15.96 -1.88
C ASP A 135 1.10 -14.54 -1.41
N ALA A 136 1.68 -14.09 -0.29
CA ALA A 136 1.60 -12.71 0.17
C ALA A 136 2.11 -11.72 -0.88
N GLY A 137 3.26 -12.00 -1.50
CA GLY A 137 3.82 -11.19 -2.59
C GLY A 137 2.95 -11.19 -3.85
N THR A 138 2.43 -12.35 -4.25
CA THR A 138 1.57 -12.49 -5.45
C THR A 138 0.23 -11.77 -5.29
N ILE A 139 -0.39 -11.93 -4.13
CA ILE A 139 -1.69 -11.34 -3.82
C ILE A 139 -1.56 -9.86 -3.48
N GLY A 140 -0.40 -9.43 -2.97
CA GLY A 140 -0.16 -8.08 -2.48
C GLY A 140 -0.76 -7.82 -1.10
N LEU A 141 -0.97 -8.88 -0.30
CA LEU A 141 -1.48 -8.78 1.06
C LEU A 141 -0.38 -9.06 2.09
N PRO A 142 -0.42 -8.41 3.27
CA PRO A 142 0.45 -8.74 4.40
C PRO A 142 0.35 -10.21 4.82
N LEU A 143 1.45 -10.77 5.31
CA LEU A 143 1.49 -12.11 5.89
C LEU A 143 1.29 -12.03 7.40
N CYS A 144 0.28 -12.73 7.91
CA CYS A 144 0.03 -12.91 9.33
C CYS A 144 0.47 -14.32 9.76
N LEU A 145 1.59 -14.39 10.46
CA LEU A 145 2.09 -15.61 11.10
C LEU A 145 1.46 -15.75 12.47
N LEU A 146 0.79 -16.86 12.72
CA LEU A 146 0.23 -17.20 14.00
C LEU A 146 1.12 -18.24 14.68
N MET A 147 1.66 -17.89 15.84
CA MET A 147 2.50 -18.75 16.66
C MET A 147 1.71 -19.21 17.87
N LEU A 148 1.40 -20.50 17.94
CA LEU A 148 0.66 -21.11 19.04
C LEU A 148 1.56 -22.00 19.90
N ARG A 149 1.21 -22.08 21.18
CA ARG A 149 1.73 -23.10 22.10
C ARG A 149 0.75 -24.23 22.27
N SER A 150 1.29 -25.44 22.26
CA SER A 150 0.57 -26.71 22.25
C SER A 150 -0.04 -27.07 23.62
N ASP A 151 0.51 -26.49 24.68
CA ASP A 151 0.33 -26.84 26.09
C ASP A 151 -0.52 -25.82 26.88
N GLY A 152 -0.89 -24.69 26.24
CA GLY A 152 -1.61 -23.61 26.90
C GLY A 152 -3.12 -23.60 26.59
N ASN A 153 -3.95 -23.58 27.63
CA ASN A 153 -5.40 -23.31 27.50
C ASN A 153 -5.68 -22.04 26.68
N ILE A 154 -4.83 -21.03 26.83
CA ILE A 154 -4.91 -19.74 26.12
C ILE A 154 -4.82 -19.92 24.59
N SER A 155 -3.91 -20.77 24.08
CA SER A 155 -3.81 -21.03 22.64
C SER A 155 -5.04 -21.77 22.10
N ALA A 156 -5.59 -22.70 22.90
CA ALA A 156 -6.79 -23.44 22.54
C ALA A 156 -8.03 -22.54 22.52
N GLU A 157 -8.14 -21.62 23.48
CA GLU A 157 -9.18 -20.59 23.51
C GLU A 157 -9.07 -19.64 22.33
N LEU A 158 -7.87 -19.15 22.01
CA LEU A 158 -7.64 -18.31 20.83
C LEU A 158 -8.06 -19.03 19.54
N ASP A 159 -7.68 -20.31 19.38
CA ASP A 159 -8.08 -21.10 18.21
C ASP A 159 -9.59 -21.25 18.12
N ARG A 160 -10.23 -21.60 19.23
CA ARG A 160 -11.67 -21.87 19.29
C ARG A 160 -12.52 -20.62 19.09
N PHE A 161 -12.21 -19.55 19.81
CA PHE A 161 -13.09 -18.39 19.90
C PHE A 161 -12.76 -17.30 18.88
N VAL A 162 -11.49 -17.16 18.49
CA VAL A 162 -11.06 -16.12 17.56
C VAL A 162 -10.80 -16.71 16.18
N ILE A 163 -9.84 -17.61 16.07
CA ILE A 163 -9.31 -18.04 14.77
C ILE A 163 -10.34 -18.82 13.95
N ARG A 164 -11.17 -19.64 14.60
CA ARG A 164 -12.27 -20.38 13.94
C ARG A 164 -13.55 -19.56 13.76
N SER A 165 -13.63 -18.38 14.37
CA SER A 165 -14.83 -17.54 14.22
C SER A 165 -15.04 -17.16 12.76
N ARG A 166 -16.30 -16.96 12.37
CA ARG A 166 -16.63 -16.45 11.03
C ARG A 166 -16.05 -15.05 10.84
N LYS A 167 -16.14 -14.21 11.87
CA LYS A 167 -15.69 -12.82 11.83
C LYS A 167 -14.19 -12.69 11.53
N PHE A 168 -13.35 -13.52 12.16
CA PHE A 168 -11.91 -13.55 11.88
C PHE A 168 -11.60 -14.05 10.47
N ARG A 169 -12.32 -15.07 9.97
CA ARG A 169 -12.16 -15.58 8.61
C ARG A 169 -12.55 -14.53 7.57
N ASP A 170 -13.73 -13.93 7.69
CA ASP A 170 -14.19 -12.87 6.79
C ASP A 170 -13.22 -11.67 6.77
N TRP A 171 -12.60 -11.36 7.91
CA TRP A 171 -11.53 -10.36 7.99
C TRP A 171 -10.24 -10.82 7.29
N ALA A 172 -9.78 -12.05 7.55
CA ALA A 172 -8.54 -12.57 6.98
C ALA A 172 -8.62 -12.73 5.46
N ASP A 173 -9.77 -13.14 4.93
CA ASP A 173 -10.10 -13.27 3.51
C ASP A 173 -9.81 -11.98 2.73
N LYS A 174 -9.90 -10.81 3.40
CA LYS A 174 -9.63 -9.51 2.80
C LYS A 174 -8.24 -8.99 3.14
N ASN A 175 -7.77 -9.20 4.37
CA ASN A 175 -6.67 -8.39 4.91
C ASN A 175 -5.30 -9.08 4.92
N VAL A 176 -5.23 -10.41 5.01
CA VAL A 176 -3.95 -11.09 5.27
C VAL A 176 -3.86 -12.46 4.61
N VAL A 177 -2.63 -12.87 4.26
CA VAL A 177 -2.28 -14.29 4.06
C VAL A 177 -1.97 -14.90 5.43
N LEU A 178 -2.40 -16.14 5.67
CA LEU A 178 -2.32 -16.77 6.99
C LEU A 178 -1.28 -17.88 6.99
N CYS A 179 -0.42 -17.91 8.00
CA CYS A 179 0.49 -19.04 8.23
C CYS A 179 0.47 -19.45 9.69
N LEU A 180 0.48 -20.76 9.95
CA LEU A 180 0.34 -21.31 11.29
C LEU A 180 1.59 -22.08 11.71
N TYR A 181 2.10 -21.76 12.89
CA TYR A 181 3.22 -22.45 13.52
C TYR A 181 2.85 -22.87 14.94
N TYR A 182 3.13 -24.14 15.26
CA TYR A 182 3.05 -24.66 16.62
C TYR A 182 4.46 -24.77 17.18
N ASN A 183 4.70 -24.13 18.32
CA ASN A 183 6.01 -24.16 19.00
C ASN A 183 6.31 -25.52 19.67
N ASP A 184 5.35 -26.43 19.66
CA ASP A 184 5.55 -27.80 20.13
C ASP A 184 4.54 -28.75 19.43
N PRO A 185 5.00 -29.58 18.48
CA PRO A 185 4.11 -30.40 17.67
C PRO A 185 3.50 -31.61 18.41
N GLY A 186 3.89 -31.86 19.66
CA GLY A 186 3.55 -33.10 20.37
C GLY A 186 2.14 -33.22 20.95
N THR A 187 1.21 -32.28 20.69
CA THR A 187 -0.08 -32.26 21.42
C THR A 187 -1.32 -32.45 20.55
N ARG A 188 -2.41 -32.85 21.23
CA ARG A 188 -3.70 -33.26 20.66
C ARG A 188 -4.48 -32.13 19.95
N PHE A 189 -3.96 -30.90 19.97
CA PHE A 189 -4.62 -29.71 19.42
C PHE A 189 -4.11 -29.33 18.04
N VAL A 190 -3.17 -30.09 17.47
CA VAL A 190 -2.77 -29.93 16.07
C VAL A 190 -3.99 -30.18 15.19
N ARG A 191 -4.39 -29.17 14.42
CA ARG A 191 -5.47 -29.30 13.46
C ARG A 191 -5.12 -30.43 12.50
N LYS A 192 -5.99 -31.44 12.37
CA LYS A 192 -5.75 -32.62 11.54
C LYS A 192 -5.26 -32.22 10.16
N GLY A 193 -4.08 -32.70 9.79
CA GLY A 193 -3.42 -32.37 8.54
C GLY A 193 -2.34 -31.32 8.68
N LEU A 194 -2.40 -30.34 9.58
CA LEU A 194 -1.41 -29.26 9.77
C LEU A 194 -0.14 -29.73 10.53
N ASP A 195 0.29 -30.97 10.30
CA ASP A 195 1.34 -31.61 11.11
C ASP A 195 2.72 -30.95 10.96
N SER A 196 3.23 -30.63 12.16
CA SER A 196 4.55 -30.17 12.60
C SER A 196 5.47 -29.48 11.58
N THR A 197 5.42 -28.14 11.58
CA THR A 197 6.66 -27.42 11.37
C THR A 197 7.65 -27.76 12.50
N SER A 198 8.95 -27.81 12.20
CA SER A 198 9.93 -28.23 13.20
C SER A 198 9.90 -27.28 14.40
N LYS A 199 9.96 -27.82 15.62
CA LYS A 199 10.03 -27.02 16.85
C LYS A 199 11.16 -25.99 16.79
N ALA A 200 12.31 -26.39 16.23
CA ALA A 200 13.46 -25.51 16.05
C ALA A 200 13.14 -24.31 15.15
N GLU A 201 12.44 -24.51 14.03
CA GLU A 201 12.03 -23.43 13.13
C GLU A 201 11.00 -22.50 13.78
N ALA A 202 10.02 -23.06 14.52
CA ALA A 202 9.06 -22.25 15.26
C ALA A 202 9.75 -21.36 16.31
N GLN A 203 10.76 -21.90 17.01
CA GLN A 203 11.57 -21.15 17.98
C GLN A 203 12.44 -20.08 17.32
N ASP A 204 13.10 -20.41 16.21
CA ASP A 204 13.91 -19.45 15.42
C ASP A 204 13.04 -18.28 14.95
N LEU A 205 11.88 -18.55 14.36
CA LEU A 205 10.96 -17.50 13.91
C LEU A 205 10.45 -16.65 15.09
N ALA A 206 10.10 -17.28 16.22
CA ALA A 206 9.65 -16.57 17.40
C ALA A 206 10.73 -15.63 17.95
N GLN A 207 12.00 -16.07 17.95
CA GLN A 207 13.13 -15.24 18.34
C GLN A 207 13.39 -14.12 17.33
N ARG A 208 13.42 -14.43 16.03
CA ARG A 208 13.65 -13.49 14.93
C ARG A 208 12.66 -12.32 14.95
N TYR A 209 11.39 -12.60 15.24
CA TYR A 209 10.34 -11.59 15.27
C TYR A 209 10.02 -11.03 16.67
N GLY A 210 10.94 -11.24 17.62
CA GLY A 210 10.85 -10.66 18.96
C GLY A 210 9.67 -11.17 19.81
N VAL A 211 9.07 -12.29 19.44
CA VAL A 211 8.02 -12.95 20.22
C VAL A 211 8.63 -13.67 21.42
N GLY A 212 9.74 -14.40 21.19
CA GLY A 212 10.37 -15.26 22.20
C GLY A 212 9.39 -16.28 22.76
N ASN A 213 9.27 -16.34 24.09
CA ASN A 213 8.34 -17.26 24.78
C ASN A 213 6.90 -16.72 24.92
N ARG A 214 6.60 -15.53 24.38
CA ARG A 214 5.30 -14.84 24.54
C ARG A 214 4.27 -15.32 23.52
N THR A 215 3.88 -16.58 23.62
CA THR A 215 2.87 -17.22 22.76
C THR A 215 1.59 -17.51 23.57
N PRO A 216 0.40 -17.47 22.95
CA PRO A 216 0.17 -17.28 21.52
C PRO A 216 0.44 -15.84 21.05
N ALA A 217 0.87 -15.69 19.80
CA ALA A 217 1.21 -14.41 19.19
C ALA A 217 0.86 -14.37 17.70
N PHE A 218 0.52 -13.18 17.22
CA PHE A 218 0.48 -12.88 15.79
C PHE A 218 1.70 -12.05 15.42
N VAL A 219 2.40 -12.43 14.36
CA VAL A 219 3.46 -11.62 13.73
C VAL A 219 2.94 -11.20 12.37
N VAL A 220 3.08 -9.91 12.05
CA VAL A 220 2.63 -9.34 10.79
C VAL A 220 3.86 -8.91 10.00
N LEU A 221 3.96 -9.43 8.78
CA LEU A 221 4.95 -9.02 7.78
C LEU A 221 4.24 -8.32 6.62
N ASN A 222 4.92 -7.39 5.98
CA ASN A 222 4.53 -6.82 4.70
C ASN A 222 4.49 -7.92 3.60
N SER A 223 3.89 -7.59 2.45
CA SER A 223 3.86 -8.51 1.29
C SER A 223 5.24 -8.81 0.72
N ASP A 224 6.23 -7.96 0.97
CA ASP A 224 7.65 -8.16 0.66
C ASP A 224 8.43 -8.92 1.76
N ALA A 225 7.71 -9.50 2.72
CA ALA A 225 8.23 -10.21 3.89
C ALA A 225 9.03 -9.36 4.90
N THR A 226 9.04 -8.04 4.79
CA THR A 226 9.65 -7.17 5.81
C THR A 226 8.77 -7.10 7.06
N TRP A 227 9.39 -7.01 8.24
CA TRP A 227 8.67 -7.03 9.52
C TRP A 227 7.86 -5.75 9.74
N ARG A 228 6.56 -5.89 10.08
CA ARG A 228 5.66 -4.78 10.39
C ARG A 228 5.40 -4.65 11.90
N GLY A 229 5.19 -5.76 12.59
CA GLY A 229 4.95 -5.77 14.03
C GLY A 229 4.50 -7.12 14.55
N ASN A 230 4.16 -7.19 15.84
CA ASN A 230 3.56 -8.37 16.46
C ASN A 230 2.48 -7.98 17.47
N LEU A 231 1.64 -8.95 17.79
CA LEU A 231 0.59 -8.90 18.80
C LEU A 231 0.83 -10.09 19.74
N THR A 232 1.18 -9.80 20.98
CA THR A 232 1.40 -10.82 22.02
C THR A 232 0.40 -10.64 23.18
N GLY A 233 0.29 -11.66 24.02
CA GLY A 233 -0.47 -11.57 25.27
C GLY A 233 -1.99 -11.63 25.08
N TYR A 234 -2.48 -12.57 24.26
CA TYR A 234 -3.90 -12.90 24.25
C TYR A 234 -4.33 -13.36 25.66
N GLY A 235 -5.34 -12.71 26.21
CA GLY A 235 -5.88 -12.91 27.55
C GLY A 235 -7.37 -13.26 27.55
N GLY A 236 -7.87 -13.86 26.46
CA GLY A 236 -9.29 -14.22 26.33
C GLY A 236 -10.16 -13.12 25.73
N GLU A 237 -9.57 -12.16 25.01
CA GLU A 237 -10.33 -11.08 24.40
C GLU A 237 -11.31 -11.58 23.31
N ALA A 238 -12.37 -10.81 23.10
CA ALA A 238 -13.30 -11.05 22.01
C ALA A 238 -12.63 -10.91 20.64
N THR A 239 -13.17 -11.60 19.63
CA THR A 239 -12.63 -11.62 18.26
C THR A 239 -12.43 -10.21 17.69
N GLU A 240 -13.38 -9.31 17.92
CA GLU A 240 -13.37 -7.94 17.44
C GLU A 240 -12.21 -7.13 18.01
N VAL A 241 -11.87 -7.37 19.27
CA VAL A 241 -10.74 -6.70 19.94
C VAL A 241 -9.43 -7.19 19.33
N VAL A 242 -9.31 -8.49 19.04
CA VAL A 242 -8.13 -9.05 18.36
C VAL A 242 -8.00 -8.49 16.94
N ILE A 243 -9.09 -8.47 16.17
CA ILE A 243 -9.12 -7.89 14.82
C ILE A 243 -8.69 -6.43 14.84
N LYS A 244 -9.27 -5.60 15.72
CA LYS A 244 -8.92 -4.18 15.84
C LYS A 244 -7.43 -3.98 16.13
N ARG A 245 -6.86 -4.77 17.05
CA ARG A 245 -5.42 -4.72 17.37
C ARG A 245 -4.56 -5.14 16.17
N LEU A 246 -5.01 -6.11 15.37
CA LEU A 246 -4.32 -6.49 14.13
C LEU A 246 -4.40 -5.38 13.08
N GLU A 247 -5.54 -4.71 12.93
CA GLU A 247 -5.71 -3.55 12.04
C GLU A 247 -4.82 -2.37 12.46
N GLU A 248 -4.66 -2.13 13.76
CA GLU A 248 -3.72 -1.15 14.28
C GLU A 248 -2.27 -1.50 13.90
N VAL A 249 -1.89 -2.79 13.98
CA VAL A 249 -0.57 -3.26 13.50
C VAL A 249 -0.43 -3.07 12.00
N LEU A 250 -1.48 -3.33 11.22
CA LEU A 250 -1.48 -3.18 9.77
C LEU A 250 -1.38 -1.71 9.32
N THR A 251 -1.96 -0.77 10.06
CA THR A 251 -1.98 0.65 9.69
C THR A 251 -0.81 1.46 10.24
N LYS A 252 -0.10 0.93 11.24
CA LYS A 252 1.09 1.58 11.81
C LYS A 252 2.16 1.74 10.73
N LYS A 253 2.47 3.00 10.37
CA LYS A 253 3.61 3.30 9.48
C LYS A 253 4.86 2.65 10.09
N THR A 254 5.52 1.80 9.31
CA THR A 254 6.81 1.22 9.68
C THR A 254 7.78 2.37 9.89
N LYS A 255 8.00 2.75 11.15
CA LYS A 255 9.20 3.53 11.47
C LYS A 255 10.34 2.62 11.05
N SER A 256 11.21 3.08 10.16
CA SER A 256 12.43 2.37 9.78
C SER A 256 13.25 2.15 11.04
N SER A 257 12.93 1.10 11.78
CA SER A 257 13.73 0.62 12.88
C SER A 257 14.80 -0.19 12.22
N LYS A 258 16.06 0.16 12.47
CA LYS A 258 17.24 -0.61 12.12
C LYS A 258 17.14 -1.99 12.80
N PHE A 259 16.34 -2.88 12.24
CA PHE A 259 16.40 -4.30 12.51
C PHE A 259 17.28 -4.85 11.40
N SER A 260 18.60 -4.66 11.55
CA SER A 260 19.61 -5.35 10.75
C SER A 260 19.65 -6.79 11.25
N GLY A 261 18.76 -7.63 10.72
CA GLY A 261 18.92 -9.07 10.79
C GLY A 261 19.70 -9.50 9.55
N ASP A 262 20.94 -9.94 9.77
CA ASP A 262 21.75 -10.68 8.80
C ASP A 262 21.04 -11.98 8.36
#